data_AF-A0A2T4BP03-F1
#
_entry.id   AF-A0A2T4BP03-F1
#
_cell.length_a   1.000
_cell.length_b   1.000
_cell.length_c   1.000
_cell.angle_alpha   90.00
_cell.angle_beta   90.00
_cell.angle_gamma   90.00
#
_symmetry.space_group_name_H-M   'P 1'
#
loop_
_entity.id
_entity.type
_entity.pdbx_description
1 polymer ?
#
loop_
_entity_poly.entity_id
_entity_poly.type
_entity_poly.pdbx_seq_one_letter_code
_entity_poly.pdbx_strand_id
1 'polypeptide(L)' 'LADNWSPALQIRTILLSIQALLGAPNPDDPLAPDVAKSWKEDEAAAIATAREWTQKYAKP' A
#
# COMPACT_ATOMS: atom_id res chain seq x y z
N LEU A 1 4.06 11.47 -2.34
CA LEU A 1 3.04 11.98 -1.38
C LEU A 1 3.52 13.23 -0.65
N ALA A 2 4.79 13.28 -0.21
CA ALA A 2 5.37 14.45 0.45
C ALA A 2 5.27 15.75 -0.37
N ASP A 3 5.43 15.67 -1.69
CA ASP A 3 5.46 16.87 -2.56
C ASP A 3 4.07 17.39 -3.00
N ASN A 4 2.99 16.63 -2.75
CA ASN A 4 1.62 16.99 -3.16
C ASN A 4 0.74 17.44 -1.98
N TRP A 5 1.32 17.66 -0.82
CA TRP A 5 0.56 18.12 0.34
C TRP A 5 0.22 19.60 0.20
N SER A 6 -1.06 19.93 0.35
CA SER A 6 -1.59 21.29 0.40
C SER A 6 -2.45 21.43 1.65
N PRO A 7 -2.44 22.58 2.34
CA PRO A 7 -3.31 22.84 3.49
C PRO A 7 -4.82 22.75 3.14
N ALA A 8 -5.18 22.68 1.85
CA ALA A 8 -6.55 22.41 1.40
C ALA A 8 -6.95 20.92 1.42
N LEU A 9 -6.00 20.00 1.55
CA LEU A 9 -6.27 18.57 1.65
C LEU A 9 -6.75 18.24 3.06
N GLN A 10 -8.01 17.86 3.18
CA GLN A 10 -8.57 17.36 4.43
C GLN A 10 -7.93 16.02 4.80
N ILE A 11 -7.75 15.75 6.10
CA ILE A 11 -7.27 14.45 6.62
C ILE A 11 -8.05 13.29 6.00
N ARG A 12 -9.38 13.47 5.83
CA ARG A 12 -10.24 12.50 5.13
C ARG A 12 -9.73 12.14 3.74
N THR A 13 -9.35 13.12 2.92
CA THR A 13 -8.83 12.90 1.57
C THR A 13 -7.50 12.16 1.59
N ILE A 14 -6.64 12.47 2.56
CA ILE A 14 -5.38 11.75 2.76
C ILE A 14 -5.65 10.29 3.12
N LEU A 15 -6.54 10.02 4.07
CA LEU A 15 -6.91 8.66 4.45
C LEU A 15 -7.53 7.87 3.29
N LEU A 16 -8.36 8.51 2.47
CA LEU A 16 -8.90 7.89 1.26
C LEU A 16 -7.82 7.56 0.23
N SER A 17 -6.81 8.42 0.07
CA SER A 17 -5.69 8.13 -0.83
C SER A 17 -4.84 6.94 -0.34
N ILE A 18 -4.66 6.81 0.98
CA ILE A 18 -3.97 5.66 1.58
C ILE A 18 -4.79 4.38 1.37
N GLN A 19 -6.11 4.43 1.59
CA GLN A 19 -6.98 3.28 1.35
C GLN A 19 -6.96 2.85 -0.13
N ALA A 20 -6.97 3.81 -1.07
CA ALA A 20 -6.86 3.52 -2.48
C ALA A 20 -5.51 2.86 -2.83
N LEU A 21 -4.41 3.36 -2.28
CA LEU A 21 -3.07 2.78 -2.47
C LEU A 21 -2.98 1.34 -1.94
N LEU A 22 -3.59 1.05 -0.79
CA LEU A 22 -3.65 -0.31 -0.25
C LEU A 22 -4.45 -1.27 -1.13
N GLY A 23 -5.45 -0.77 -1.86
CA GLY A 23 -6.24 -1.56 -2.80
C GLY A 23 -5.56 -1.76 -4.16
N ALA A 24 -4.62 -0.88 -4.53
CA ALA A 24 -3.89 -0.91 -5.79
C ALA A 24 -2.41 -0.55 -5.55
N PRO A 25 -1.59 -1.49 -5.05
CA PRO A 25 -0.18 -1.24 -4.82
C PRO A 25 0.55 -0.91 -6.13
N ASN A 26 1.50 0.03 -6.09
CA ASN A 26 2.30 0.42 -7.25
C ASN A 26 3.73 -0.18 -7.14
N PRO A 27 4.05 -1.25 -7.88
CA PRO A 27 5.36 -1.87 -7.82
C PRO A 27 6.42 -1.19 -8.71
N ASP A 28 6.04 -0.18 -9.51
CA ASP A 28 6.95 0.58 -10.38
C ASP A 28 7.61 1.78 -9.69
N ASP A 29 7.01 2.26 -8.61
CA ASP A 29 7.58 3.28 -7.71
C ASP A 29 7.55 2.79 -6.25
N PRO A 30 8.39 1.80 -5.91
CA PRO A 30 8.27 1.13 -4.63
C PRO A 30 9.04 1.85 -3.51
N LEU A 31 8.39 1.98 -2.36
CA LEU A 31 9.07 2.37 -1.13
C LEU A 31 9.92 1.22 -0.55
N ALA A 32 9.47 -0.01 -0.75
CA ALA A 32 10.14 -1.25 -0.32
C ALA A 32 10.44 -2.12 -1.56
N PRO A 33 11.68 -2.06 -2.11
CA PRO A 33 12.01 -2.73 -3.37
C PRO A 33 11.89 -4.26 -3.34
N ASP A 34 12.15 -4.87 -2.19
CA ASP A 34 12.03 -6.32 -1.95
C ASP A 34 10.57 -6.79 -2.01
N VAL A 35 9.67 -6.04 -1.37
CA VAL A 35 8.23 -6.30 -1.44
C VAL A 35 7.74 -6.10 -2.88
N ALA A 36 8.12 -5.00 -3.52
CA ALA A 36 7.69 -4.75 -4.90
C ALA A 36 8.17 -5.80 -5.90
N LYS A 37 9.38 -6.35 -5.67
CA LYS A 37 9.88 -7.47 -6.45
C LYS A 37 8.99 -8.71 -6.31
N SER A 38 8.54 -9.06 -5.11
CA SER A 38 7.63 -10.21 -4.92
C SER A 38 6.29 -10.00 -5.62
N TRP A 39 5.76 -8.77 -5.61
CA TRP A 39 4.55 -8.43 -6.38
C TRP A 39 4.73 -8.55 -7.90
N LYS A 40 5.93 -8.27 -8.43
CA LYS A 40 6.25 -8.42 -9.86
C LYS A 40 6.52 -9.86 -10.27
N GLU A 41 7.10 -10.67 -9.38
CA GLU A 41 7.49 -12.05 -9.66
C GLU A 41 6.33 -13.04 -9.46
N ASP A 42 5.57 -12.88 -8.38
CA ASP A 42 4.41 -13.73 -8.04
C ASP A 42 3.37 -12.94 -7.23
N GLU A 43 2.46 -12.29 -7.95
CA GLU A 43 1.37 -11.50 -7.35
C GLU A 43 0.47 -12.34 -6.44
N ALA A 44 0.22 -13.62 -6.78
CA ALA A 44 -0.65 -14.47 -5.98
C ALA A 44 -0.02 -14.79 -4.61
N ALA A 45 1.28 -15.09 -4.59
CA ALA A 45 2.04 -15.30 -3.35
C ALA A 45 2.15 -14.00 -2.53
N ALA A 46 2.34 -12.85 -3.19
CA ALA A 46 2.36 -11.55 -2.53
C ALA A 46 1.01 -11.23 -1.86
N ILE A 47 -0.12 -11.49 -2.54
CA ILE A 47 -1.47 -11.34 -1.99
C ILE A 47 -1.68 -12.28 -0.80
N ALA A 48 -1.23 -13.53 -0.87
CA ALA A 48 -1.35 -14.48 0.24
C ALA A 48 -0.59 -13.98 1.49
N THR A 49 0.63 -13.49 1.29
CA THR A 49 1.46 -12.91 2.35
C THR A 49 0.80 -11.66 2.95
N ALA A 50 0.30 -10.76 2.10
CA ALA A 50 -0.40 -9.55 2.54
C ALA A 50 -1.63 -9.88 3.40
N ARG A 51 -2.38 -10.93 3.03
CA ARG A 51 -3.52 -11.43 3.83
C ARG A 51 -3.05 -11.97 5.17
N GLU A 52 -2.02 -12.81 5.21
CA GLU A 52 -1.48 -13.37 6.46
C GLU A 52 -1.04 -12.25 7.41
N TRP A 53 -0.30 -11.26 6.91
CA TRP A 53 0.17 -10.13 7.71
C TRP A 53 -0.97 -9.27 8.23
N THR A 54 -1.98 -9.02 7.40
CA THR A 54 -3.21 -8.33 7.82
C THR A 54 -3.86 -9.08 8.98
N GLN A 55 -3.93 -10.41 8.90
CA GLN A 55 -4.49 -11.22 9.97
C GLN A 55 -3.68 -11.19 11.27
N LYS A 56 -2.36 -11.10 11.17
CA LYS A 56 -1.45 -11.14 12.31
C LYS A 56 -1.30 -9.80 13.02
N TYR A 57 -1.33 -8.69 12.28
CA TYR A 57 -0.94 -7.37 12.78
C TYR A 57 -2.05 -6.31 12.72
N ALA A 58 -3.11 -6.54 11.94
CA ALA A 58 -4.14 -5.54 11.66
C ALA A 58 -5.57 -6.05 11.88
N LYS A 59 -5.73 -7.10 12.70
CA LYS A 59 -7.03 -7.47 13.28
C LYS A 59 -7.25 -6.67 14.58
N PRO A 60 -8.49 -6.26 14.88
CA PRO A 60 -8.83 -5.53 16.10
C PRO A 60 -8.63 -6.36 17.38
#